data_AF-A0A8T3LMU1-F1
#
_entry.id   AF-A0A8T3LMU1-F1
#
_cell.length_a   1.000
_cell.length_b   1.000
_cell.length_c   1.000
_cell.angle_alpha   90.00
_cell.angle_beta   90.00
_cell.angle_gamma   90.00
#
_symmetry.space_group_name_H-M   'P 1'
#
loop_
_entity.id
_entity.type
_entity.pdbx_description
1 polymer ?
#
loop_
_entity_poly.entity_id
_entity_poly.type
_entity_poly.pdbx_seq_one_letter_code
_entity_poly.pdbx_strand_id
1 'polypeptide(L)'
;LQGDRTVYQEITRGAEIIKVGQRELPARAYVSSFIFRGTDQQKLVGALSGGERNRVLLAKLLQSGGNVLLLDEPTNDLDVDTLRALEAGLESFPGCVVVISHDRWFLDRIATHILAFEGESQARWFEGNLSDYEAFRRRELGAAADQPHRIRYKRLAA
;
A
#
# COMPACT_ATOMS: atom_id res chain seq x y z
N LEU A 1 -14.72 -3.24 10.14
CA LEU A 1 -14.59 -2.08 11.04
C LEU A 1 -15.88 -1.95 11.84
N GLN A 2 -15.83 -1.64 13.14
CA GLN A 2 -17.04 -1.44 13.95
C GLN A 2 -17.48 0.03 13.88
N GLY A 3 -18.68 0.29 13.35
CA GLY A 3 -19.14 1.64 13.01
C GLY A 3 -19.47 2.54 14.20
N ASP A 4 -19.77 1.93 15.34
CA ASP A 4 -20.09 2.53 16.64
C ASP A 4 -18.86 2.91 17.46
N ARG A 5 -17.66 2.49 17.05
CA ARG A 5 -16.41 2.88 17.68
C ARG A 5 -15.86 4.17 17.12
N THR A 6 -15.10 4.89 17.94
CA THR A 6 -14.30 6.02 17.45
C THR A 6 -13.09 5.51 16.66
N VAL A 7 -12.55 6.35 15.78
CA VAL A 7 -11.29 6.06 15.06
C VAL A 7 -10.19 5.63 16.03
N TYR A 8 -10.03 6.36 17.15
CA TYR A 8 -9.06 6.02 18.18
C TYR A 8 -9.29 4.61 18.73
N GLN A 9 -10.52 4.32 19.19
CA GLN A 9 -10.86 3.02 19.77
C GLN A 9 -10.69 1.89 18.75
N GLU A 10 -11.05 2.12 17.49
CA GLU A 10 -10.98 1.10 16.45
C GLU A 10 -9.53 0.75 16.07
N ILE A 11 -8.61 1.72 16.10
CA ILE A 11 -7.18 1.51 15.83
C ILE A 11 -6.46 0.98 17.08
N THR A 12 -6.65 1.60 18.24
CA THR A 12 -5.81 1.36 19.42
C THR A 12 -6.40 0.34 20.39
N ARG A 13 -7.67 -0.02 20.21
CA ARG A 13 -8.46 -0.79 21.19
C ARG A 13 -8.52 -0.12 22.57
N GLY A 14 -8.35 1.19 22.62
CA GLY A 14 -8.35 1.99 23.84
C GLY A 14 -6.99 2.10 24.55
N ALA A 15 -5.93 1.48 24.03
CA ALA A 15 -4.60 1.57 24.63
C ALA A 15 -4.00 2.98 24.49
N GLU A 16 -3.22 3.42 25.48
CA GLU A 16 -2.46 4.68 25.43
C GLU A 16 -1.10 4.52 24.74
N ILE A 17 -0.55 3.32 24.80
CA ILE A 17 0.68 2.91 24.12
C ILE A 17 0.33 1.71 23.26
N ILE A 18 0.79 1.73 22.01
CA ILE A 18 0.65 0.60 21.10
C ILE A 18 2.01 0.05 20.73
N LYS A 19 2.05 -1.26 20.51
CA LYS A 19 3.21 -1.95 19.96
C LYS A 19 3.03 -2.10 18.46
N VAL A 20 4.01 -1.63 17.69
CA VAL A 20 4.06 -1.76 16.23
C VAL A 20 5.39 -2.41 15.89
N GLY A 21 5.34 -3.70 15.52
CA GLY A 21 6.54 -4.52 15.42
C GLY A 21 7.30 -4.60 16.75
N GLN A 22 8.54 -4.14 16.76
CA GLN A 22 9.42 -4.10 17.94
C GLN A 22 9.36 -2.76 18.71
N ARG A 23 8.62 -1.75 18.21
CA ARG A 23 8.59 -0.39 18.78
C ARG A 23 7.32 -0.17 19.59
N GLU A 24 7.45 0.56 20.69
CA GLU A 24 6.32 1.09 21.46
C GLU A 24 6.15 2.57 21.15
N LEU A 25 4.91 2.97 20.81
CA LEU A 25 4.58 4.31 20.37
C LEU A 25 3.36 4.84 21.13
N PRO A 26 3.31 6.13 21.47
CA PRO A 26 2.10 6.75 21.98
C PRO A 26 0.95 6.59 20.95
N ALA A 27 -0.17 6.04 21.40
CA ALA A 27 -1.28 5.65 20.54
C ALA A 27 -1.87 6.86 19.78
N ARG A 28 -1.95 8.03 20.44
CA ARG A 28 -2.37 9.29 19.82
C ARG A 28 -1.47 9.74 18.69
N ALA A 29 -0.16 9.55 18.83
CA ALA A 29 0.83 9.92 17.83
C ALA A 29 0.74 9.00 16.61
N TYR A 30 0.59 7.69 16.84
CA TYR A 30 0.35 6.73 15.78
C TYR A 30 -0.94 7.01 15.01
N VAL A 31 -2.07 7.22 15.71
CA VAL A 31 -3.33 7.55 15.02
C VAL A 31 -3.19 8.84 14.20
N SER A 32 -2.41 9.81 14.69
CA SER A 32 -2.15 11.07 13.97
C SER A 32 -1.30 10.89 12.71
N SER A 33 -0.44 9.86 12.62
CA SER A 33 0.35 9.60 11.40
C SER A 33 -0.50 9.18 10.21
N PHE A 34 -1.73 8.69 10.46
CA PHE A 34 -2.74 8.38 9.44
C PHE A 34 -3.71 9.54 9.19
N ILE A 35 -3.28 10.78 9.48
CA ILE A 35 -4.04 12.02 9.21
C ILE A 35 -5.34 12.10 10.03
N PHE A 36 -5.42 11.42 11.18
CA PHE A 36 -6.50 11.61 12.15
C PHE A 36 -6.01 12.50 13.30
N ARG A 37 -6.21 13.81 13.18
CA ARG A 37 -5.69 14.81 14.14
C ARG A 37 -6.78 15.29 15.10
N GLY A 38 -6.42 15.51 16.36
CA GLY A 38 -7.31 16.13 17.34
C GLY A 38 -8.68 15.46 17.46
N THR A 39 -9.74 16.19 17.11
CA THR A 39 -11.13 15.73 17.18
C THR A 39 -11.47 14.64 16.17
N ASP A 40 -10.71 14.50 15.07
CA ASP A 40 -10.94 13.45 14.06
C ASP A 40 -10.82 12.04 14.67
N GLN A 41 -9.99 11.90 15.70
CA GLN A 41 -9.81 10.63 16.41
C GLN A 41 -11.07 10.19 17.18
N GLN A 42 -11.98 11.13 17.46
CA GLN A 42 -13.24 10.89 18.16
C GLN A 42 -14.42 10.66 17.20
N LYS A 43 -14.22 10.86 15.89
CA LYS A 43 -15.25 10.53 14.89
C LYS A 43 -15.58 9.05 14.95
N LEU A 44 -16.87 8.74 14.81
CA LEU A 44 -17.34 7.37 14.67
C LEU A 44 -16.94 6.81 13.32
N VAL A 45 -16.52 5.55 13.27
CA VAL A 45 -16.07 4.89 12.04
C VAL A 45 -17.21 4.73 11.03
N GLY A 46 -18.46 4.73 11.49
CA GLY A 46 -19.65 4.76 10.64
C GLY A 46 -19.87 6.08 9.89
N ALA A 47 -19.29 7.19 10.38
CA ALA A 47 -19.42 8.52 9.79
C ALA A 47 -18.26 8.90 8.86
N LEU A 48 -17.27 8.02 8.71
CA LEU A 48 -16.10 8.25 7.88
C LEU A 48 -16.42 8.05 6.40
N SER A 49 -15.78 8.88 5.56
CA SER A 49 -15.72 8.67 4.12
C SER A 49 -14.99 7.35 3.76
N GLY A 50 -15.09 6.92 2.50
CA GLY A 50 -14.40 5.72 2.01
C GLY A 50 -12.87 5.79 2.20
N GLY A 51 -12.26 6.92 1.84
CA GLY A 51 -10.82 7.15 2.03
C GLY A 51 -10.42 7.19 3.50
N GLU A 52 -11.22 7.82 4.37
CA GLU A 52 -10.99 7.79 5.81
C GLU A 52 -11.07 6.35 6.36
N ARG A 53 -12.06 5.56 5.94
CA ARG A 53 -12.15 4.15 6.34
C ARG A 53 -10.94 3.33 5.89
N ASN A 54 -10.43 3.60 4.69
CA ASN A 54 -9.24 2.93 4.20
C ASN A 54 -8.00 3.27 5.06
N ARG A 55 -7.85 4.52 5.48
CA ARG A 55 -6.79 4.93 6.43
C ARG A 55 -6.89 4.21 7.78
N VAL A 56 -8.10 4.03 8.31
CA VAL A 56 -8.31 3.25 9.55
C VAL A 56 -7.89 1.79 9.34
N LEU A 57 -8.26 1.19 8.19
CA LEU A 57 -7.88 -0.18 7.86
C LEU A 57 -6.36 -0.34 7.78
N LEU A 58 -5.69 0.58 7.08
CA LEU A 58 -4.23 0.61 6.93
C LEU A 58 -3.54 0.73 8.30
N ALA A 59 -4.00 1.64 9.15
CA ALA A 59 -3.46 1.81 10.51
C ALA A 59 -3.56 0.53 11.34
N LYS A 60 -4.66 -0.22 11.22
CA LYS A 60 -4.83 -1.50 11.92
C LYS A 60 -3.96 -2.61 11.33
N LEU A 61 -3.83 -2.64 10.01
CA LEU A 61 -3.03 -3.64 9.31
C LEU A 61 -1.54 -3.49 9.64
N LEU A 62 -1.02 -2.26 9.62
CA LEU A 62 0.37 -1.97 10.01
C LEU A 62 0.65 -2.26 11.50
N GLN A 63 -0.36 -2.08 12.37
CA GLN A 63 -0.23 -2.41 13.79
C GLN A 63 -0.15 -3.93 14.04
N SER A 64 -0.77 -4.75 13.20
CA SER A 64 -0.88 -6.21 13.42
C SER A 64 0.46 -6.94 13.49
N GLY A 65 1.56 -6.28 13.13
CA GLY A 65 2.91 -6.82 13.29
C GLY A 65 3.22 -7.97 12.34
N GLY A 66 2.47 -8.09 11.24
CA GLY A 66 2.83 -8.97 10.14
C GLY A 66 4.26 -8.67 9.67
N ASN A 67 5.00 -9.70 9.28
CA ASN A 67 6.30 -9.54 8.64
C ASN A 67 6.18 -9.39 7.12
N VAL A 68 5.03 -9.75 6.54
CA VAL A 68 4.72 -9.62 5.11
C VAL A 68 3.34 -8.98 4.96
N LEU A 69 3.26 -7.90 4.18
CA LEU A 69 2.00 -7.27 3.76
C LEU A 69 1.76 -7.58 2.29
N LEU A 70 0.54 -8.04 1.98
CA LEU A 70 0.07 -8.20 0.61
C LEU A 70 -0.99 -7.12 0.36
N LEU A 71 -0.70 -6.22 -0.57
CA LEU A 71 -1.57 -5.09 -0.90
C LEU A 71 -1.95 -5.17 -2.38
N ASP A 72 -3.24 -5.35 -2.64
CA ASP A 72 -3.78 -5.39 -4.00
C ASP A 72 -4.43 -4.03 -4.33
N GLU A 73 -3.83 -3.30 -5.27
CA GLU A 73 -4.23 -1.96 -5.72
C GLU A 73 -4.55 -0.97 -4.58
N PRO A 74 -3.60 -0.75 -3.63
CA PRO A 74 -3.87 0.08 -2.45
C PRO A 74 -3.99 1.57 -2.76
N THR A 75 -3.60 2.00 -3.97
CA THR A 75 -3.68 3.40 -4.42
C THR A 75 -5.09 3.80 -4.88
N ASN A 76 -5.99 2.84 -5.06
CA ASN A 76 -7.33 3.14 -5.55
C ASN A 76 -8.14 3.96 -4.54
N ASP A 77 -8.91 4.93 -5.05
CA ASP A 77 -9.77 5.82 -4.26
C ASP A 77 -9.03 6.63 -3.16
N LEU A 78 -7.70 6.76 -3.25
CA LEU A 78 -6.91 7.58 -2.34
C LEU A 78 -6.69 9.00 -2.87
N ASP A 79 -6.88 9.98 -2.00
CA ASP A 79 -6.40 11.34 -2.24
C ASP A 79 -4.85 11.41 -2.12
N VAL A 80 -4.27 12.49 -2.64
CA VAL A 80 -2.81 12.67 -2.69
C VAL A 80 -2.17 12.64 -1.30
N ASP A 81 -2.82 13.23 -0.31
CA ASP A 81 -2.30 13.27 1.07
C ASP A 81 -2.29 11.89 1.71
N THR A 82 -3.35 11.11 1.46
CA THR A 82 -3.47 9.73 1.95
C THR A 82 -2.50 8.79 1.25
N LEU A 83 -2.28 8.97 -0.04
CA LEU A 83 -1.27 8.23 -0.79
C LEU A 83 0.13 8.48 -0.22
N ARG A 84 0.47 9.75 0.09
CA ARG A 84 1.74 10.08 0.77
C ARG A 84 1.88 9.48 2.16
N ALA A 85 0.78 9.42 2.93
CA ALA A 85 0.79 8.77 4.24
C ALA A 85 0.98 7.25 4.12
N LEU A 86 0.38 6.62 3.11
CA LEU A 86 0.61 5.22 2.78
C LEU A 86 2.07 4.97 2.41
N GLU A 87 2.64 5.76 1.49
CA GLU A 87 4.05 5.67 1.10
C GLU A 87 4.99 5.73 2.32
N ALA A 88 4.82 6.75 3.18
CA ALA A 88 5.64 6.90 4.40
C ALA A 88 5.42 5.75 5.40
N GLY A 89 4.19 5.23 5.48
CA GLY A 89 3.86 4.07 6.30
C GLY A 89 4.54 2.78 5.81
N LEU A 90 4.59 2.58 4.50
CA LEU A 90 5.25 1.42 3.88
C LEU A 90 6.77 1.54 3.93
N GLU A 91 7.34 2.72 3.72
CA GLU A 91 8.79 2.97 3.81
C GLU A 91 9.32 2.73 5.24
N SER A 92 8.52 3.06 6.25
CA SER A 92 8.87 2.83 7.66
C SER A 92 8.51 1.42 8.17
N PHE A 93 7.86 0.60 7.35
CA PHE A 93 7.45 -0.74 7.73
C PHE A 93 8.66 -1.67 7.79
N PRO A 94 8.94 -2.32 8.94
CA PRO A 94 10.14 -3.14 9.12
C PRO A 94 10.07 -4.52 8.45
N GLY A 95 8.97 -4.83 7.76
CA GLY A 95 8.76 -6.12 7.09
C GLY A 95 8.86 -6.02 5.57
N CYS A 96 8.45 -7.09 4.89
CA CYS A 96 8.32 -7.14 3.44
C CYS A 96 6.92 -6.66 3.02
N VAL A 97 6.84 -5.94 1.90
CA VAL A 97 5.58 -5.51 1.31
C VAL A 97 5.57 -6.00 -0.14
N VAL A 98 4.53 -6.76 -0.49
CA VAL A 98 4.21 -7.09 -1.87
C VAL A 98 3.04 -6.22 -2.26
N VAL A 99 3.28 -5.30 -3.20
CA VAL A 99 2.30 -4.36 -3.70
C VAL A 99 1.96 -4.71 -5.15
N ILE A 100 0.68 -4.71 -5.47
CA ILE A 100 0.17 -4.67 -6.84
C ILE A 100 -0.37 -3.27 -7.05
N SER A 101 0.14 -2.53 -8.02
CA SER A 101 -0.37 -1.21 -8.37
C SER A 101 -0.12 -0.88 -9.84
N HIS A 102 -1.00 -0.09 -10.44
CA HIS A 102 -0.79 0.53 -11.74
C HIS A 102 -0.27 1.99 -11.64
N ASP A 103 -0.12 2.53 -10.43
CA ASP A 103 0.41 3.89 -10.23
C ASP A 103 1.94 3.88 -10.33
N ARG A 104 2.43 4.47 -11.43
CA ARG A 104 3.85 4.54 -11.75
C ARG A 104 4.64 5.34 -10.71
N TRP A 105 4.09 6.43 -10.19
CA TRP A 105 4.77 7.30 -9.23
C TRP A 105 4.88 6.61 -7.88
N PHE A 106 3.82 5.93 -7.46
CA PHE A 106 3.82 5.15 -6.23
C PHE A 106 4.87 4.04 -6.28
N LEU A 107 4.84 3.21 -7.34
CA LEU A 107 5.82 2.13 -7.52
C LEU A 107 7.25 2.65 -7.57
N ASP A 108 7.50 3.78 -8.25
CA ASP A 108 8.84 4.33 -8.35
C ASP A 108 9.43 4.77 -7.00
N ARG A 109 8.57 5.18 -6.06
CA ARG A 109 8.97 5.65 -4.73
C ARG A 109 9.16 4.54 -3.71
N ILE A 110 8.35 3.49 -3.76
CA ILE A 110 8.37 2.44 -2.72
C ILE A 110 9.01 1.12 -3.16
N ALA A 111 9.10 0.86 -4.48
CA ALA A 111 9.57 -0.43 -4.96
C ALA A 111 11.09 -0.53 -4.88
N THR A 112 11.56 -1.59 -4.24
CA THR A 112 12.96 -2.03 -4.30
C THR A 112 13.18 -3.09 -5.36
N HIS A 113 12.10 -3.77 -5.76
CA HIS A 113 12.07 -4.83 -6.75
C HIS A 113 10.78 -4.74 -7.56
N ILE A 114 10.85 -5.11 -8.83
CA ILE A 114 9.72 -5.21 -9.75
C ILE A 114 9.56 -6.68 -10.16
N LEU A 115 8.36 -7.22 -9.92
CA LEU A 115 7.92 -8.47 -10.52
C LEU A 115 7.03 -8.12 -11.72
N ALA A 116 7.61 -8.10 -12.91
CA ALA A 116 6.90 -7.74 -14.13
C ALA A 116 6.34 -8.99 -14.81
N PHE A 117 5.02 -9.01 -15.01
CA PHE A 117 4.37 -10.02 -15.84
C PHE A 117 4.45 -9.60 -17.31
N GLU A 118 5.44 -10.13 -18.01
CA GLU A 118 5.58 -9.98 -19.45
C GLU A 118 4.63 -10.94 -20.17
N GLY A 119 4.34 -10.68 -21.44
CA GLY A 119 3.47 -11.54 -22.25
C GLY A 119 3.89 -13.03 -22.22
N GLU A 120 3.02 -13.90 -22.72
CA GLU A 120 3.26 -15.36 -22.74
C GLU A 120 3.34 -16.02 -21.35
N SER A 121 2.79 -15.38 -20.32
CA SER A 121 2.80 -15.88 -18.92
C SER A 121 4.20 -15.96 -18.31
N GLN A 122 5.11 -15.10 -18.76
CA GLN A 122 6.44 -14.99 -18.17
C GLN A 122 6.44 -13.93 -17.07
N ALA A 123 7.05 -14.24 -15.93
CA ALA A 123 7.26 -13.29 -14.86
C ALA A 123 8.76 -13.01 -14.75
N ARG A 124 9.14 -11.74 -14.80
CA ARG A 124 10.52 -11.27 -14.71
C ARG A 124 10.73 -10.58 -13.37
N TRP A 125 11.75 -11.01 -12.64
CA TRP A 125 12.20 -10.35 -11.42
C TRP A 125 13.30 -9.35 -11.76
N PHE A 126 13.16 -8.12 -11.26
CA PHE A 126 14.12 -7.05 -11.46
C PHE A 126 14.40 -6.35 -10.13
N GLU A 127 15.67 -6.08 -9.84
CA GLU A 127 16.10 -5.30 -8.68
C GLU A 127 16.26 -3.84 -9.08
N GLY A 128 15.53 -2.96 -8.41
CA GLY A 128 15.38 -1.55 -8.77
C GLY A 128 13.91 -1.13 -8.79
N ASN A 129 13.70 0.16 -9.03
CA ASN A 129 12.35 0.73 -9.07
C ASN A 129 11.72 0.59 -10.48
N LEU A 130 10.54 1.19 -10.67
CA LEU A 130 9.84 1.10 -11.95
C LEU A 130 10.60 1.82 -13.07
N SER A 131 11.16 3.01 -12.81
CA SER A 131 11.91 3.75 -13.82
C SER A 131 13.15 2.99 -14.30
N ASP A 132 13.87 2.35 -13.37
CA ASP A 132 15.02 1.50 -13.67
C ASP A 132 14.60 0.31 -14.55
N TYR A 133 13.48 -0.33 -14.20
CA TYR A 133 12.92 -1.44 -14.97
C TYR A 133 12.55 -1.02 -16.39
N GLU A 134 11.90 0.13 -16.56
CA GLU A 134 11.52 0.65 -17.87
C GLU A 134 12.73 1.00 -18.73
N ALA A 135 13.76 1.61 -18.14
CA ALA A 135 15.01 1.90 -18.84
C ALA A 135 15.71 0.61 -19.28
N PHE A 136 15.75 -0.41 -18.42
CA PHE A 136 16.27 -1.73 -18.76
C PHE A 136 15.49 -2.38 -19.91
N ARG A 137 14.15 -2.41 -19.79
CA ARG A 137 13.24 -2.97 -20.81
C ARG A 137 13.38 -2.27 -22.16
N ARG A 138 13.60 -0.94 -22.16
CA ARG A 138 13.83 -0.17 -23.39
C ARG A 138 15.19 -0.47 -24.04
N ARG A 139 16.22 -0.77 -23.25
CA ARG A 139 17.53 -1.21 -23.78
C ARG A 139 17.46 -2.59 -24.41
N GLU A 140 16.72 -3.53 -23.81
CA GLU A 140 16.58 -4.88 -24.37
C GLU A 140 15.67 -4.94 -25.60
N LEU A 141 14.48 -4.34 -25.54
CA LEU A 141 13.44 -4.51 -26.57
C LEU A 141 13.43 -3.40 -27.63
N GLY A 142 14.19 -2.31 -27.43
CA GLY A 142 14.21 -1.17 -28.33
C GLY A 142 12.80 -0.62 -28.58
N ALA A 143 12.43 -0.44 -29.86
CA ALA A 143 11.11 0.07 -30.26
C ALA A 143 9.93 -0.87 -29.93
N ALA A 144 10.19 -2.16 -29.67
CA ALA A 144 9.15 -3.10 -29.27
C ALA A 144 8.71 -2.93 -27.80
N ALA A 145 9.49 -2.21 -26.98
CA ALA A 145 9.13 -1.90 -25.59
C ALA A 145 7.85 -1.04 -25.50
N ASP A 146 7.61 -0.18 -26.49
CA ASP A 146 6.51 0.78 -26.49
C ASP A 146 5.25 0.26 -27.22
N GLN A 147 5.31 -0.94 -27.81
CA GLN A 147 4.17 -1.53 -28.52
C GLN A 147 3.33 -2.41 -27.59
N PRO A 148 2.07 -2.03 -27.28
CA PRO A 148 1.18 -2.90 -26.52
C PRO A 148 0.78 -4.11 -27.38
N HIS A 149 1.30 -5.29 -27.03
CA HIS A 149 0.89 -6.55 -27.65
C HIS A 149 -0.29 -7.15 -26.90
N ARG A 150 -1.34 -7.50 -27.64
CA ARG A 150 -2.55 -8.12 -27.08
C ARG A 150 -2.21 -9.51 -26.55
N ILE A 151 -2.20 -9.66 -25.22
CA ILE A 151 -1.97 -10.95 -24.55
C ILE A 151 -3.09 -11.92 -24.95
N ARG A 152 -2.75 -13.00 -25.66
CA ARG A 152 -3.68 -14.09 -25.96
C ARG A 152 -3.65 -15.08 -24.81
N TYR A 153 -4.63 -15.01 -23.92
CA TYR A 153 -4.83 -16.02 -22.89
C TYR A 153 -5.18 -17.37 -23.55
N LYS A 154 -4.45 -18.45 -23.21
CA LYS A 154 -4.90 -19.81 -23.49
C LYS A 154 -6.20 -20.01 -22.71
N ARG A 155 -7.29 -20.40 -23.38
CA ARG A 155 -8.53 -20.78 -22.70
C ARG A 155 -8.18 -21.94 -21.74
N LEU A 156 -8.43 -21.73 -20.45
CA LEU A 156 -8.43 -22.83 -19.50
C LEU A 156 -9.54 -23.79 -19.95
N ALA A 157 -9.17 -25.04 -20.24
CA ALA A 157 -10.15 -26.07 -20.54
C ALA A 157 -10.94 -26.35 -19.25
N ALA A 158 -12.27 -26.28 -19.35
CA ALA A 158 -13.19 -26.60 -18.26
C ALA A 158 -13.20 -28.10 -17.96
#